data_AF-A0A5R9DT11-F1
#
_entry.id   AF-A0A5R9DT11-F1
#
_cell.length_a   1.000
_cell.length_b   1.000
_cell.length_c   1.000
_cell.angle_alpha   90.00
_cell.angle_beta   90.00
_cell.angle_gamma   90.00
#
_symmetry.space_group_name_H-M   'P 1'
#
loop_
_entity.id
_entity.type
_entity.pdbx_description
1 polymer ?
#
loop_
_entity_poly.entity_id
_entity_poly.type
_entity_poly.pdbx_seq_one_letter_code
_entity_poly.pdbx_strand_id
1 'polypeptide(L)'
;MLVMNPTKKTLPLFSHIEKVDNEKSAKHFSKTNPFYSWHANYVTVNRKKVLFLVNDLTFLPVVLADINATEKKQLDAHIQDGIQLAFQMLGIPKGKIRRYFENARSIKVNKNHNRTISSIVNNYIYLLEYFPLDWERVPQVRIMAALNDHIFSSNDYKPADETTRMAFENHLDIVDNEFKEEETEFVDASFKANTNEAIAAFGIYLKEELELSDKVVKRHNDNANLYVQELLVYRSYQPDLNELDFLTLFLNGYIVDKGIVQSQTGVQQMGTSLKKYYRFLADAHKITASQHKEIKDVIGESVEAGKSLFIYTSFDIDY
;
A
#
# COMPACT_ATOMS: atom_id res chain seq x y z
N MET A 1 -15.71 -7.90 -11.79
CA MET A 1 -16.07 -7.07 -10.61
C MET A 1 -15.33 -5.75 -10.68
N LEU A 2 -15.90 -4.67 -10.15
CA LEU A 2 -15.20 -3.42 -9.84
C LEU A 2 -14.83 -3.42 -8.36
N VAL A 3 -13.54 -3.41 -8.04
CA VAL A 3 -13.07 -3.52 -6.65
C VAL A 3 -12.83 -2.15 -6.05
N MET A 4 -13.45 -1.89 -4.90
CA MET A 4 -13.23 -0.71 -4.07
C MET A 4 -12.36 -1.09 -2.88
N ASN A 5 -11.23 -0.39 -2.71
CA ASN A 5 -10.26 -0.58 -1.64
C ASN A 5 -10.30 0.64 -0.68
N PRO A 6 -11.33 0.78 0.17
CA PRO A 6 -11.39 1.88 1.12
C PRO A 6 -10.38 1.73 2.25
N THR A 7 -9.87 2.86 2.73
CA THR A 7 -9.06 2.87 3.95
C THR A 7 -9.86 2.36 5.14
N LYS A 8 -9.20 1.84 6.20
CA LYS A 8 -9.85 1.45 7.46
C LYS A 8 -10.80 2.51 8.00
N LYS A 9 -10.40 3.79 7.92
CA LYS A 9 -11.23 4.95 8.32
C LYS A 9 -12.48 5.07 7.44
N THR A 10 -12.33 4.82 6.14
CA THR A 10 -13.35 5.02 5.10
C THR A 10 -14.30 3.83 4.92
N LEU A 11 -13.88 2.63 5.29
CA LEU A 11 -14.65 1.39 5.21
C LEU A 11 -16.10 1.51 5.74
N PRO A 12 -16.38 2.24 6.84
CA PRO A 12 -17.76 2.43 7.30
C PRO A 12 -18.69 3.10 6.30
N LEU A 13 -18.20 3.87 5.32
CA LEU A 13 -19.04 4.45 4.24
C LEU A 13 -19.54 3.39 3.27
N PHE A 14 -18.78 2.31 3.10
CA PHE A 14 -19.06 1.25 2.13
C PHE A 14 -19.97 0.13 2.70
N SER A 15 -20.62 0.35 3.85
CA SER A 15 -21.33 -0.72 4.57
C SER A 15 -22.56 -1.30 3.88
N HIS A 16 -23.11 -0.62 2.85
CA HIS A 16 -24.24 -1.12 2.06
C HIS A 16 -23.79 -1.80 0.75
N ILE A 17 -22.49 -1.79 0.46
CA ILE A 17 -21.93 -2.43 -0.73
C ILE A 17 -21.42 -3.81 -0.30
N GLU A 18 -21.69 -4.81 -1.13
CA GLU A 18 -21.30 -6.17 -0.87
C GLU A 18 -19.77 -6.30 -0.79
N LYS A 19 -19.29 -7.08 0.17
CA LYS A 19 -17.87 -7.39 0.29
C LYS A 19 -17.48 -8.44 -0.74
N VAL A 20 -16.19 -8.51 -1.05
CA VAL A 20 -15.62 -9.64 -1.78
C VAL A 20 -15.72 -10.91 -0.94
N ASP A 21 -16.00 -12.04 -1.58
CA ASP A 21 -16.11 -13.34 -0.90
C ASP A 21 -14.74 -13.81 -0.36
N ASN A 22 -13.67 -13.54 -1.12
CA ASN A 22 -12.30 -13.89 -0.78
C ASN A 22 -11.36 -12.68 -1.00
N GLU A 23 -10.77 -12.16 0.09
CA GLU A 23 -9.87 -11.00 0.06
C GLU A 23 -8.60 -11.27 -0.77
N LYS A 24 -8.06 -12.50 -0.76
CA LYS A 24 -6.87 -12.87 -1.55
C LYS A 24 -7.19 -12.89 -3.04
N SER A 25 -8.31 -13.50 -3.42
CA SER A 25 -8.76 -13.52 -4.82
C SER A 25 -9.06 -12.11 -5.32
N ALA A 26 -9.67 -11.26 -4.50
CA ALA A 26 -9.89 -9.86 -4.83
C ALA A 26 -8.59 -9.05 -4.98
N LYS A 27 -7.59 -9.34 -4.15
CA LYS A 27 -6.25 -8.75 -4.25
C LYS A 27 -5.55 -9.20 -5.53
N HIS A 28 -5.61 -10.49 -5.86
CA HIS A 28 -5.09 -11.01 -7.12
C HIS A 28 -5.78 -10.36 -8.32
N PHE A 29 -7.12 -10.34 -8.32
CA PHE A 29 -7.91 -9.67 -9.34
C PHE A 29 -7.51 -8.20 -9.51
N SER A 30 -7.32 -7.46 -8.42
CA SER A 30 -6.90 -6.05 -8.47
C SER A 30 -5.49 -5.87 -9.04
N LYS A 31 -4.57 -6.81 -8.81
CA LYS A 31 -3.23 -6.79 -9.40
C LYS A 31 -3.27 -7.10 -10.90
N THR A 32 -4.06 -8.09 -11.29
CA THR A 32 -4.19 -8.55 -12.68
C THR A 32 -5.00 -7.57 -13.53
N ASN A 33 -6.02 -6.94 -12.93
CA ASN A 33 -6.96 -6.03 -13.58
C ASN A 33 -7.01 -4.66 -12.86
N PRO A 34 -5.87 -3.92 -12.78
CA PRO A 34 -5.78 -2.69 -11.98
C PRO A 34 -6.68 -1.57 -12.50
N PHE A 35 -7.08 -1.61 -13.78
CA PHE A 35 -8.07 -0.68 -14.32
C PHE A 35 -9.47 -0.83 -13.69
N TYR A 36 -9.77 -2.00 -13.12
CA TYR A 36 -11.00 -2.32 -12.40
C TYR A 36 -10.83 -2.27 -10.87
N SER A 37 -9.75 -1.63 -10.38
CA SER A 37 -9.50 -1.46 -8.96
C SER A 37 -9.34 0.03 -8.62
N TRP A 38 -9.97 0.45 -7.52
CA TRP A 38 -10.01 1.84 -7.08
C TRP A 38 -9.76 1.92 -5.58
N HIS A 39 -8.85 2.78 -5.15
CA HIS A 39 -8.68 3.10 -3.73
C HIS A 39 -9.58 4.23 -3.29
N ALA A 40 -10.08 4.16 -2.06
CA ALA A 40 -10.99 5.14 -1.52
C ALA A 40 -10.53 5.71 -0.17
N ASN A 41 -10.59 7.03 -0.01
CA ASN A 41 -10.39 7.70 1.27
C ASN A 41 -11.38 8.85 1.43
N TYR A 42 -11.65 9.30 2.66
CA TYR A 42 -12.48 10.49 2.86
C TYR A 42 -11.85 11.52 3.81
N VAL A 43 -12.25 12.76 3.58
CA VAL A 43 -12.06 13.88 4.49
C VAL A 43 -13.38 14.50 4.89
N THR A 44 -13.34 15.24 5.99
CA THR A 44 -14.50 15.98 6.47
C THR A 44 -14.26 17.45 6.19
N VAL A 45 -15.09 18.06 5.36
CA VAL A 45 -15.07 19.50 5.07
C VAL A 45 -16.44 20.06 5.46
N ASN A 46 -16.49 21.13 6.25
CA ASN A 46 -17.75 21.70 6.76
C ASN A 46 -18.68 20.65 7.40
N ARG A 47 -18.10 19.70 8.16
CA ARG A 47 -18.79 18.56 8.80
C ARG A 47 -19.43 17.56 7.82
N LYS A 48 -19.23 17.73 6.51
CA LYS A 48 -19.70 16.84 5.45
C LYS A 48 -18.56 15.96 4.96
N LYS A 49 -18.85 14.70 4.62
CA LYS A 49 -17.83 13.75 4.17
C LYS A 49 -17.63 13.88 2.67
N VAL A 50 -16.40 14.14 2.25
CA VAL A 50 -15.97 14.17 0.85
C VAL A 50 -15.13 12.93 0.59
N LEU A 51 -15.64 12.04 -0.26
CA LEU A 51 -15.02 10.78 -0.64
C LEU A 51 -14.18 10.98 -1.90
N PHE A 52 -12.93 10.54 -1.84
CA PHE A 52 -11.99 10.49 -2.94
C PHE A 52 -11.81 9.04 -3.37
N LEU A 53 -11.93 8.80 -4.66
CA LEU A 53 -11.57 7.55 -5.30
C LEU A 53 -10.44 7.83 -6.28
N VAL A 54 -9.48 6.91 -6.37
CA VAL A 54 -8.37 7.00 -7.32
C VAL A 54 -8.22 5.64 -7.98
N ASN A 55 -8.18 5.61 -9.30
CA ASN A 55 -7.98 4.37 -10.05
C ASN A 55 -6.54 3.85 -9.87
N ASP A 56 -6.38 2.55 -9.68
CA ASP A 56 -5.09 1.96 -9.33
C ASP A 56 -4.10 1.94 -10.49
N LEU A 57 -4.59 1.92 -11.73
CA LEU A 57 -3.76 1.92 -12.94
C LEU A 57 -3.44 3.33 -13.43
N THR A 58 -4.44 4.21 -13.44
CA THR A 58 -4.41 5.49 -14.16
C THR A 58 -4.30 6.70 -13.25
N PHE A 59 -4.50 6.51 -11.94
CA PHE A 59 -4.60 7.57 -10.95
C PHE A 59 -5.71 8.61 -11.19
N LEU A 60 -6.65 8.29 -12.08
CA LEU A 60 -7.81 9.13 -12.37
C LEU A 60 -8.61 9.39 -11.08
N PRO A 61 -8.82 10.65 -10.68
CA PRO A 61 -9.56 10.98 -9.48
C PRO A 61 -11.08 11.03 -9.73
N VAL A 62 -11.84 10.52 -8.77
CA VAL A 62 -13.29 10.74 -8.64
C VAL A 62 -13.55 11.31 -7.25
N VAL A 63 -14.24 12.44 -7.18
CA VAL A 63 -14.55 13.14 -5.93
C VAL A 63 -16.07 13.21 -5.74
N LEU A 64 -16.57 12.65 -4.64
CA LEU A 64 -17.98 12.63 -4.27
C LEU A 64 -18.19 13.41 -2.97
N ALA A 65 -18.98 14.48 -3.00
CA ALA A 65 -19.25 15.34 -1.86
C ALA A 65 -20.49 14.90 -1.07
N ASP A 66 -20.51 15.31 0.21
CA ASP A 66 -21.63 15.13 1.14
C ASP A 66 -22.18 13.70 1.24
N ILE A 67 -21.28 12.71 1.43
CA ILE A 67 -21.68 11.31 1.69
C ILE A 67 -22.28 11.19 3.09
N ASN A 68 -23.51 11.65 3.22
CA ASN A 68 -24.34 11.59 4.40
C ASN A 68 -25.04 10.22 4.52
N ALA A 69 -25.88 10.05 5.54
CA ALA A 69 -26.54 8.75 5.79
C ALA A 69 -27.48 8.30 4.65
N THR A 70 -28.06 9.23 3.90
CA THR A 70 -28.92 8.97 2.75
C THR A 70 -28.08 8.57 1.54
N GLU A 71 -27.12 9.40 1.13
CA GLU A 71 -26.25 9.12 -0.04
C GLU A 71 -25.46 7.83 0.15
N LYS A 72 -25.09 7.50 1.39
CA LYS A 72 -24.41 6.24 1.75
C LYS A 72 -25.21 4.99 1.33
N LYS A 73 -26.54 5.06 1.23
CA LYS A 73 -27.38 3.92 0.81
C LYS A 73 -27.33 3.69 -0.71
N GLN A 74 -26.91 4.70 -1.47
CA GLN A 74 -26.80 4.69 -2.94
C GLN A 74 -25.36 4.91 -3.38
N LEU A 75 -24.40 4.60 -2.51
CA LEU A 75 -22.99 4.92 -2.73
C LEU A 75 -22.43 4.20 -3.97
N ASP A 76 -22.89 2.98 -4.24
CA ASP A 76 -22.56 2.24 -5.46
C ASP A 76 -22.99 3.00 -6.73
N ALA A 77 -24.22 3.52 -6.77
CA ALA A 77 -24.70 4.35 -7.87
C ALA A 77 -23.87 5.63 -8.01
N HIS A 78 -23.57 6.34 -6.92
CA HIS A 78 -22.73 7.54 -6.97
C HIS A 78 -21.30 7.26 -7.44
N ILE A 79 -20.73 6.10 -7.08
CA ILE A 79 -19.43 5.67 -7.57
C ILE A 79 -19.50 5.44 -9.09
N GLN A 80 -20.51 4.73 -9.58
CA GLN A 80 -20.69 4.49 -11.02
C GLN A 80 -20.86 5.81 -11.78
N ASP A 81 -21.70 6.72 -11.28
CA ASP A 81 -21.93 8.03 -11.87
C ASP A 81 -20.65 8.87 -11.90
N GLY A 82 -19.90 8.88 -10.80
CA GLY A 82 -18.63 9.60 -10.69
C GLY A 82 -17.58 9.08 -11.69
N ILE A 83 -17.40 7.76 -11.78
CA ILE A 83 -16.48 7.13 -12.73
C ILE A 83 -16.92 7.39 -14.17
N GLN A 84 -18.21 7.27 -14.46
CA GLN A 84 -18.77 7.56 -15.78
C GLN A 84 -18.50 9.01 -16.19
N LEU A 85 -18.73 9.97 -15.30
CA LEU A 85 -18.47 11.39 -15.56
C LEU A 85 -16.98 11.62 -15.80
N ALA A 86 -16.10 11.04 -14.98
CA ALA A 86 -14.64 11.16 -15.17
C ALA A 86 -14.21 10.66 -16.55
N PHE A 87 -14.71 9.50 -17.01
CA PHE A 87 -14.41 9.00 -18.35
C PHE A 87 -15.01 9.87 -19.47
N GLN A 88 -16.20 10.42 -19.27
CA GLN A 88 -16.82 11.33 -20.24
C GLN A 88 -16.04 12.64 -20.39
N MET A 89 -15.49 13.18 -19.29
CA MET A 89 -14.63 14.37 -19.32
C MET A 89 -13.38 14.14 -20.17
N LEU A 90 -12.86 12.92 -20.17
CA LEU A 90 -11.74 12.52 -21.02
C LEU A 90 -12.17 12.21 -22.47
N GLY A 91 -13.43 12.42 -22.84
CA GLY A 91 -13.92 12.17 -24.19
C GLY A 91 -13.95 10.68 -24.58
N ILE A 92 -13.99 9.76 -23.60
CA ILE A 92 -14.10 8.33 -23.89
C ILE A 92 -15.47 8.03 -24.52
N PRO A 93 -15.53 7.28 -25.63
CA PRO A 93 -16.80 6.96 -26.28
C PRO A 93 -17.76 6.21 -25.33
N LYS A 94 -19.04 6.61 -25.32
CA LYS A 94 -20.10 6.00 -24.48
C LYS A 94 -20.16 4.48 -24.61
N GLY A 95 -19.92 3.93 -25.80
CA GLY A 95 -19.88 2.48 -26.02
C GLY A 95 -18.77 1.77 -25.24
N LYS A 96 -17.59 2.38 -25.13
CA LYS A 96 -16.47 1.83 -24.33
C LYS A 96 -16.74 1.94 -22.83
N ILE A 97 -17.31 3.05 -22.38
CA ILE A 97 -17.72 3.23 -20.97
C ILE A 97 -18.77 2.19 -20.59
N ARG A 98 -19.77 1.95 -21.44
CA ARG A 98 -20.77 0.91 -21.20
C ARG A 98 -20.13 -0.47 -21.08
N ARG A 99 -19.23 -0.84 -22.02
CA ARG A 99 -18.48 -2.10 -21.98
C ARG A 99 -17.65 -2.24 -20.70
N TYR A 100 -17.05 -1.15 -20.20
CA TYR A 100 -16.34 -1.16 -18.93
C TYR A 100 -17.24 -1.62 -17.78
N PHE A 101 -18.43 -1.02 -17.62
CA PHE A 101 -19.36 -1.41 -16.56
C PHE A 101 -19.99 -2.80 -16.77
N GLU A 102 -20.26 -3.19 -18.03
CA GLU A 102 -20.71 -4.55 -18.38
C GLU A 102 -19.67 -5.61 -17.95
N ASN A 103 -18.39 -5.37 -18.25
CA ASN A 103 -17.28 -6.24 -17.82
C ASN A 103 -17.14 -6.25 -16.29
N ALA A 104 -17.27 -5.10 -15.65
CA ALA A 104 -17.21 -5.00 -14.20
C ALA A 104 -18.33 -5.78 -13.49
N ARG A 105 -19.54 -5.86 -14.08
CA ARG A 105 -20.76 -6.48 -13.53
C ARG A 105 -21.31 -5.83 -12.26
N SER A 106 -20.51 -5.73 -11.20
CA SER A 106 -20.92 -5.17 -9.91
C SER A 106 -19.74 -4.60 -9.12
N ILE A 107 -20.04 -3.69 -8.19
CA ILE A 107 -19.06 -3.13 -7.25
C ILE A 107 -18.95 -4.05 -6.04
N LYS A 108 -17.71 -4.35 -5.65
CA LYS A 108 -17.40 -5.14 -4.44
C LYS A 108 -16.37 -4.42 -3.59
N VAL A 109 -16.47 -4.59 -2.27
CA VAL A 109 -15.56 -3.96 -1.30
C VAL A 109 -14.50 -4.94 -0.85
N ASN A 110 -13.23 -4.56 -1.00
CA ASN A 110 -12.10 -5.29 -0.45
C ASN A 110 -11.40 -4.44 0.61
N LYS A 111 -10.91 -5.07 1.68
CA LYS A 111 -10.16 -4.37 2.72
C LYS A 111 -8.66 -4.41 2.40
N ASN A 112 -8.26 -3.75 1.32
CA ASN A 112 -6.87 -3.65 0.91
C ASN A 112 -6.36 -2.21 1.00
N HIS A 113 -5.05 -2.06 1.20
CA HIS A 113 -4.40 -0.78 1.43
C HIS A 113 -3.10 -0.71 0.62
N ASN A 114 -3.10 0.07 -0.47
CA ASN A 114 -1.88 0.47 -1.17
C ASN A 114 -1.36 1.80 -0.59
N ARG A 115 -0.15 1.76 -0.02
CA ARG A 115 0.49 2.92 0.63
C ARG A 115 0.82 4.04 -0.37
N THR A 116 1.22 3.69 -1.59
CA THR A 116 1.54 4.67 -2.66
C THR A 116 0.29 5.43 -3.09
N ILE A 117 -0.83 4.72 -3.30
CA ILE A 117 -2.09 5.34 -3.69
C ILE A 117 -2.66 6.19 -2.54
N SER A 118 -2.42 5.79 -1.29
CA SER A 118 -2.77 6.61 -0.11
C SER A 118 -2.05 7.95 -0.08
N SER A 119 -0.79 8.03 -0.52
CA SER A 119 -0.05 9.29 -0.62
C SER A 119 -0.63 10.22 -1.70
N ILE A 120 -1.00 9.66 -2.86
CA ILE A 120 -1.65 10.42 -3.95
C ILE A 120 -3.01 10.97 -3.49
N VAL A 121 -3.83 10.13 -2.81
CA VAL A 121 -5.12 10.58 -2.28
C VAL A 121 -4.94 11.68 -1.23
N ASN A 122 -3.91 11.61 -0.39
CA ASN A 122 -3.59 12.68 0.56
C ASN A 122 -3.15 13.97 -0.12
N ASN A 123 -2.40 13.91 -1.22
CA ASN A 123 -2.06 15.09 -2.01
C ASN A 123 -3.30 15.71 -2.67
N TYR A 124 -4.22 14.91 -3.22
CA TYR A 124 -5.49 15.42 -3.75
C TYR A 124 -6.36 16.06 -2.67
N ILE A 125 -6.34 15.53 -1.45
CA ILE A 125 -7.00 16.13 -0.29
C ILE A 125 -6.42 17.52 0.01
N TYR A 126 -5.09 17.68 -0.01
CA TYR A 126 -4.45 18.99 0.20
C TYR A 126 -4.88 20.00 -0.88
N LEU A 127 -4.96 19.56 -2.12
CA LEU A 127 -5.38 20.42 -3.24
C LEU A 127 -6.85 20.87 -3.12
N LEU A 128 -7.70 20.09 -2.44
CA LEU A 128 -9.11 20.44 -2.23
C LEU A 128 -9.29 21.79 -1.53
N GLU A 129 -8.34 22.20 -0.68
CA GLU A 129 -8.39 23.50 0.03
C GLU A 129 -8.46 24.70 -0.93
N TYR A 130 -7.99 24.52 -2.16
CA TYR A 130 -7.96 25.56 -3.19
C TYR A 130 -9.19 25.56 -4.11
N PHE A 131 -10.11 24.59 -3.96
CA PHE A 131 -11.28 24.46 -4.83
C PHE A 131 -12.61 24.52 -4.06
N PRO A 132 -13.55 25.38 -4.48
CA PRO A 132 -14.87 25.42 -3.85
C PRO A 132 -15.66 24.15 -4.18
N LEU A 133 -16.19 23.49 -3.14
CA LEU A 133 -17.10 22.36 -3.25
C LEU A 133 -18.51 22.82 -3.61
N ASP A 134 -19.12 22.14 -4.57
CA ASP A 134 -20.54 22.26 -4.90
C ASP A 134 -21.35 21.27 -4.06
N TRP A 135 -21.92 21.76 -2.96
CA TRP A 135 -22.67 20.91 -2.01
C TRP A 135 -24.04 20.43 -2.53
N GLU A 136 -24.49 20.92 -3.68
CA GLU A 136 -25.76 20.49 -4.30
C GLU A 136 -25.57 19.28 -5.21
N ARG A 137 -24.33 18.90 -5.51
CA ARG A 137 -23.99 17.78 -6.38
C ARG A 137 -23.14 16.77 -5.64
N VAL A 138 -23.46 15.49 -5.76
CA VAL A 138 -22.59 14.45 -5.21
C VAL A 138 -21.28 14.39 -6.02
N PRO A 139 -21.27 14.13 -7.34
CA PRO A 139 -20.02 14.15 -8.12
C PRO A 139 -19.49 15.58 -8.36
N GLN A 140 -18.22 15.82 -8.00
CA GLN A 140 -17.54 17.11 -8.12
C GLN A 140 -16.71 17.24 -9.40
N VAL A 141 -17.39 17.32 -10.55
CA VAL A 141 -16.76 17.32 -11.90
C VAL A 141 -15.65 18.37 -12.07
N ARG A 142 -15.84 19.59 -11.56
CA ARG A 142 -14.83 20.67 -11.67
C ARG A 142 -13.55 20.33 -10.90
N ILE A 143 -13.69 19.72 -9.73
CA ILE A 143 -12.56 19.30 -8.91
C ILE A 143 -11.87 18.11 -9.58
N MET A 144 -12.62 17.12 -10.09
CA MET A 144 -12.05 16.00 -10.84
C MET A 144 -11.17 16.48 -12.01
N ALA A 145 -11.64 17.50 -12.76
CA ALA A 145 -10.86 18.08 -13.87
C ALA A 145 -9.55 18.71 -13.36
N ALA A 146 -9.65 19.53 -12.31
CA ALA A 146 -8.48 20.20 -11.76
C ALA A 146 -7.44 19.24 -11.17
N LEU A 147 -7.90 18.16 -10.53
CA LEU A 147 -7.01 17.12 -9.98
C LEU A 147 -6.37 16.26 -11.08
N ASN A 148 -7.10 15.98 -12.17
CA ASN A 148 -6.57 15.25 -13.32
C ASN A 148 -5.39 15.97 -13.99
N ASP A 149 -5.42 17.30 -14.01
CA ASP A 149 -4.37 18.13 -14.64
C ASP A 149 -3.13 18.30 -13.74
N HIS A 150 -3.15 17.76 -12.52
CA HIS A 150 -2.04 17.87 -11.58
C HIS A 150 -0.94 16.82 -11.86
N ILE A 151 0.27 17.27 -12.18
CA ILE A 151 1.43 16.42 -12.42
C ILE A 151 2.09 16.04 -11.08
N PHE A 152 2.28 14.75 -10.80
CA PHE A 152 3.03 14.30 -9.63
C PHE A 152 4.52 14.17 -9.94
N SER A 153 5.38 14.62 -9.02
CA SER A 153 6.84 14.61 -9.13
C SER A 153 7.43 13.23 -8.81
N SER A 154 7.03 12.18 -9.53
CA SER A 154 7.73 10.91 -9.56
C SER A 154 8.17 10.62 -11.00
N ASN A 155 9.42 10.17 -11.17
CA ASN A 155 10.13 10.12 -12.46
C ASN A 155 9.48 9.31 -13.59
N ASP A 156 8.41 8.56 -13.33
CA ASP A 156 7.67 7.75 -14.31
C ASP A 156 6.18 8.12 -14.44
N TYR A 157 5.74 9.25 -13.86
CA TYR A 157 4.32 9.64 -13.87
C TYR A 157 3.88 10.14 -15.25
N LYS A 158 2.88 9.46 -15.84
CA LYS A 158 2.15 9.91 -17.02
C LYS A 158 0.83 10.56 -16.60
N PRO A 159 0.36 11.61 -17.31
CA PRO A 159 -0.94 12.22 -17.05
C PRO A 159 -2.09 11.20 -16.99
N ALA A 160 -3.02 11.41 -16.06
CA ALA A 160 -4.13 10.48 -15.81
C ALA A 160 -5.07 10.34 -17.02
N ASP A 161 -5.19 11.37 -17.85
CA ASP A 161 -5.99 11.36 -19.07
C ASP A 161 -5.40 10.44 -20.16
N GLU A 162 -4.11 10.57 -20.44
CA GLU A 162 -3.39 9.74 -21.40
C GLU A 162 -3.41 8.27 -20.98
N THR A 163 -3.06 8.00 -19.71
CA THR A 163 -3.05 6.63 -19.18
C THR A 163 -4.44 6.01 -19.16
N THR A 164 -5.50 6.79 -18.88
CA THR A 164 -6.88 6.29 -18.96
C THR A 164 -7.28 5.94 -20.38
N ARG A 165 -6.96 6.80 -21.37
CA ARG A 165 -7.22 6.47 -22.78
C ARG A 165 -6.50 5.18 -23.18
N MET A 166 -5.22 5.04 -22.81
CA MET A 166 -4.46 3.81 -23.06
C MET A 166 -5.08 2.60 -22.36
N ALA A 167 -5.59 2.74 -21.14
CA ALA A 167 -6.26 1.67 -20.41
C ALA A 167 -7.53 1.19 -21.11
N PHE A 168 -8.30 2.08 -21.74
CA PHE A 168 -9.45 1.70 -22.56
C PHE A 168 -9.08 0.94 -23.84
N GLU A 169 -7.84 1.06 -24.34
CA GLU A 169 -7.36 0.27 -25.48
C GLU A 169 -6.78 -1.07 -25.03
N ASN A 170 -6.01 -1.09 -23.95
CA ASN A 170 -5.15 -2.23 -23.59
C ASN A 170 -5.67 -3.07 -22.40
N HIS A 171 -6.56 -2.51 -21.58
CA HIS A 171 -6.98 -3.09 -20.29
C HIS A 171 -8.50 -3.12 -20.11
N LEU A 172 -9.27 -2.95 -21.19
CA LEU A 172 -10.73 -3.02 -21.13
C LEU A 172 -11.23 -4.46 -20.98
N ASP A 173 -10.52 -5.44 -21.52
CA ASP A 173 -10.88 -6.85 -21.37
C ASP A 173 -10.30 -7.41 -20.07
N ILE A 174 -11.17 -7.99 -19.25
CA ILE A 174 -10.77 -8.61 -17.99
C ILE A 174 -9.99 -9.88 -18.28
N VAL A 175 -8.80 -9.96 -17.72
CA VAL A 175 -8.00 -11.18 -17.71
C VAL A 175 -8.49 -12.04 -16.55
N ASP A 176 -9.32 -13.04 -16.88
CA ASP A 176 -9.75 -14.09 -15.96
C ASP A 176 -8.63 -15.14 -15.87
N ASN A 177 -7.62 -14.82 -15.07
CA ASN A 177 -6.78 -15.86 -14.51
C ASN A 177 -7.51 -16.42 -13.31
N GLU A 178 -7.92 -17.70 -13.36
CA GLU A 178 -8.43 -18.38 -12.18
C GLU A 178 -7.44 -18.13 -11.05
N PHE A 179 -7.94 -17.52 -9.97
CA PHE A 179 -7.24 -17.58 -8.70
C PHE A 179 -7.28 -19.05 -8.29
N LYS A 180 -6.29 -19.82 -8.76
CA LYS A 180 -5.93 -21.04 -8.09
C LYS A 180 -5.48 -20.57 -6.72
N GLU A 181 -6.29 -20.87 -5.72
CA GLU A 181 -5.77 -21.03 -4.37
C GLU A 181 -4.79 -22.20 -4.47
N GLU A 182 -3.62 -21.93 -5.04
CA GLU A 182 -2.44 -22.67 -4.67
C GLU A 182 -2.49 -22.58 -3.15
N GLU A 183 -2.60 -23.74 -2.50
CA GLU A 183 -2.13 -23.87 -1.13
C GLU A 183 -0.85 -23.05 -1.10
N THR A 184 -0.86 -21.95 -0.37
CA THR A 184 0.32 -21.12 -0.19
C THR A 184 1.33 -21.91 0.64
N GLU A 185 1.87 -23.00 0.09
CA GLU A 185 3.28 -23.39 0.19
C GLU A 185 4.11 -22.31 -0.53
N PHE A 186 4.02 -21.07 -0.09
CA PHE A 186 5.02 -20.06 -0.41
C PHE A 186 5.49 -19.36 0.86
N VAL A 187 5.72 -20.21 1.86
CA VAL A 187 7.05 -20.31 2.46
C VAL A 187 7.43 -21.76 2.22
N ASP A 188 8.43 -22.02 1.39
CA ASP A 188 9.03 -23.35 1.30
C ASP A 188 9.24 -23.84 2.74
N ALA A 189 8.62 -24.97 3.12
CA ALA A 189 8.73 -25.49 4.49
C ALA A 189 10.21 -25.60 4.89
N SER A 190 11.08 -25.85 3.90
CA SER A 190 12.52 -25.78 4.02
C SER A 190 13.02 -24.35 4.29
N PHE A 191 12.57 -23.31 3.58
CA PHE A 191 12.92 -21.91 3.88
C PHE A 191 12.49 -21.48 5.29
N LYS A 192 11.29 -21.88 5.74
CA LYS A 192 10.83 -21.62 7.11
C LYS A 192 11.70 -22.32 8.15
N ALA A 193 12.00 -23.60 7.93
CA ALA A 193 12.87 -24.37 8.80
C ALA A 193 14.28 -23.75 8.84
N ASN A 194 14.87 -23.47 7.67
CA ASN A 194 16.18 -22.85 7.50
C ASN A 194 16.29 -21.49 8.19
N THR A 195 15.26 -20.66 8.12
CA THR A 195 15.25 -19.34 8.76
C THR A 195 15.13 -19.44 10.29
N ASN A 196 14.31 -20.36 10.81
CA ASN A 196 14.25 -20.63 12.25
C ASN A 196 15.57 -21.18 12.79
N GLU A 197 16.21 -22.10 12.05
CA GLU A 197 17.53 -22.63 12.38
C GLU A 197 18.60 -21.53 12.34
N ALA A 198 18.57 -20.65 11.33
CA ALA A 198 19.48 -19.51 11.23
C ALA A 198 19.32 -18.53 12.39
N ILE A 199 18.10 -18.28 12.87
CA ILE A 199 17.84 -17.46 14.05
C ILE A 199 18.36 -18.13 15.33
N ALA A 200 18.16 -19.44 15.50
CA ALA A 200 18.72 -20.17 16.63
C ALA A 200 20.26 -20.11 16.64
N ALA A 201 20.88 -20.37 15.48
CA ALA A 201 22.32 -20.28 15.30
C ALA A 201 22.86 -18.86 15.51
N PHE A 202 22.11 -17.84 15.08
CA PHE A 202 22.47 -16.44 15.34
C PHE A 202 22.49 -16.13 16.85
N GLY A 203 21.53 -16.64 17.62
CA GLY A 203 21.54 -16.52 19.08
C GLY A 203 22.80 -17.11 19.74
N ILE A 204 23.24 -18.28 19.26
CA ILE A 204 24.47 -18.94 19.71
C ILE A 204 25.69 -18.10 19.32
N TYR A 205 25.79 -17.67 18.06
CA TYR A 205 26.87 -16.80 17.57
C TYR A 205 27.00 -15.51 18.40
N LEU A 206 25.89 -14.86 18.74
CA LEU A 206 25.91 -13.65 19.58
C LEU A 206 26.49 -13.93 20.98
N LYS A 207 26.27 -15.12 21.53
CA LYS A 207 26.68 -15.50 22.88
C LYS A 207 28.11 -16.04 22.94
N GLU A 208 28.47 -16.91 22.01
CA GLU A 208 29.72 -17.66 22.04
C GLU A 208 30.83 -16.94 21.27
N GLU A 209 30.54 -16.40 20.08
CA GLU A 209 31.55 -15.74 19.24
C GLU A 209 31.70 -14.24 19.56
N LEU A 210 30.59 -13.57 19.88
CA LEU A 210 30.62 -12.15 20.25
C LEU A 210 30.60 -11.90 21.76
N GLU A 211 30.55 -12.96 22.58
CA GLU A 211 30.60 -12.92 24.05
C GLU A 211 29.63 -11.89 24.68
N LEU A 212 28.44 -11.71 24.08
CA LEU A 212 27.47 -10.73 24.54
C LEU A 212 26.67 -11.27 25.74
N SER A 213 26.22 -10.36 26.61
CA SER A 213 25.37 -10.72 27.75
C SER A 213 24.01 -11.25 27.29
N ASP A 214 23.39 -12.13 28.09
CA ASP A 214 22.09 -12.75 27.76
C ASP A 214 20.99 -11.71 27.42
N LYS A 215 20.99 -10.57 28.11
CA LYS A 215 20.05 -9.46 27.83
C LYS A 215 20.26 -8.87 26.43
N VAL A 216 21.52 -8.71 26.02
CA VAL A 216 21.88 -8.14 24.72
C VAL A 216 21.65 -9.17 23.61
N VAL A 217 22.00 -10.43 23.84
CA VAL A 217 21.70 -11.57 22.95
C VAL A 217 20.21 -11.63 22.68
N LYS A 218 19.38 -11.66 23.74
CA LYS A 218 17.92 -11.71 23.61
C LYS A 218 17.38 -10.58 22.73
N ARG A 219 17.78 -9.33 22.99
CA ARG A 219 17.31 -8.17 22.20
C ARG A 219 17.71 -8.28 20.73
N HIS A 220 18.95 -8.66 20.43
CA HIS A 220 19.38 -8.79 19.03
C HIS A 220 18.69 -9.95 18.32
N ASN A 221 18.51 -11.08 19.00
CA ASN A 221 17.84 -12.24 18.45
C ASN A 221 16.35 -11.98 18.22
N ASP A 222 15.65 -11.35 19.18
CA ASP A 222 14.23 -11.00 19.04
C ASP A 222 14.01 -10.03 17.86
N ASN A 223 14.86 -9.02 17.72
CA ASN A 223 14.80 -8.05 16.63
C ASN A 223 15.05 -8.71 15.25
N ALA A 224 16.07 -9.56 15.16
CA ALA A 224 16.36 -10.30 13.92
C ALA A 224 15.24 -11.28 13.58
N ASN A 225 14.73 -12.01 14.58
CA ASN A 225 13.61 -12.93 14.42
C ASN A 225 12.36 -12.18 13.93
N LEU A 226 12.04 -11.02 14.51
CA LEU A 226 10.93 -10.21 14.04
C LEU A 226 11.07 -9.86 12.56
N TYR A 227 12.23 -9.37 12.13
CA TYR A 227 12.49 -9.08 10.72
C TYR A 227 12.33 -10.32 9.84
N VAL A 228 12.91 -11.45 10.25
CA VAL A 228 12.84 -12.70 9.49
C VAL A 228 11.40 -13.22 9.39
N GLN A 229 10.64 -13.22 10.49
CA GLN A 229 9.24 -13.65 10.45
C GLN A 229 8.38 -12.70 9.60
N GLU A 230 8.61 -11.39 9.69
CA GLU A 230 7.94 -10.41 8.84
C GLU A 230 8.33 -10.59 7.38
N LEU A 231 9.61 -10.85 7.08
CA LEU A 231 10.07 -11.18 5.73
C LEU A 231 9.31 -12.39 5.16
N LEU A 232 9.08 -13.44 5.95
CA LEU A 232 8.29 -14.60 5.53
C LEU A 232 6.86 -14.17 5.17
N VAL A 233 6.20 -13.43 6.07
CA VAL A 233 4.85 -12.91 5.86
C VAL A 233 4.78 -12.04 4.60
N TYR A 234 5.73 -11.12 4.45
CA TYR A 234 5.78 -10.17 3.33
C TYR A 234 6.13 -10.83 2.00
N ARG A 235 7.05 -11.80 1.97
CA ARG A 235 7.36 -12.61 0.77
C ARG A 235 6.14 -13.40 0.30
N SER A 236 5.36 -13.97 1.22
CA SER A 236 4.10 -14.64 0.86
C SER A 236 3.07 -13.67 0.24
N TYR A 237 3.13 -12.37 0.54
CA TYR A 237 2.24 -11.37 -0.04
C TYR A 237 2.78 -10.67 -1.31
N GLN A 238 4.10 -10.59 -1.47
CA GLN A 238 4.83 -9.86 -2.52
C GLN A 238 6.10 -10.64 -2.93
N PRO A 239 5.98 -11.75 -3.66
CA PRO A 239 7.11 -12.64 -3.94
C PRO A 239 8.20 -12.01 -4.82
N ASP A 240 7.86 -10.98 -5.60
CA ASP A 240 8.76 -10.33 -6.55
C ASP A 240 9.72 -9.30 -5.93
N LEU A 241 9.48 -8.91 -4.67
CA LEU A 241 10.39 -8.02 -3.96
C LEU A 241 11.68 -8.77 -3.59
N ASN A 242 12.81 -8.10 -3.77
CA ASN A 242 14.08 -8.66 -3.35
C ASN A 242 14.31 -8.40 -1.84
N GLU A 243 15.33 -9.04 -1.28
CA GLU A 243 15.62 -8.94 0.17
C GLU A 243 15.95 -7.52 0.64
N LEU A 244 16.62 -6.72 -0.19
CA LEU A 244 16.96 -5.34 0.14
C LEU A 244 15.70 -4.46 0.18
N ASP A 245 14.77 -4.66 -0.74
CA ASP A 245 13.49 -3.95 -0.75
C ASP A 245 12.70 -4.23 0.54
N PHE A 246 12.67 -5.50 0.99
CA PHE A 246 12.04 -5.85 2.27
C PHE A 246 12.73 -5.20 3.45
N LEU A 247 14.06 -5.18 3.46
CA LEU A 247 14.84 -4.56 4.51
C LEU A 247 14.55 -3.06 4.61
N THR A 248 14.50 -2.38 3.46
CA THR A 248 14.13 -0.97 3.38
C THR A 248 12.71 -0.76 3.85
N LEU A 249 11.72 -1.51 3.36
CA LEU A 249 10.32 -1.38 3.79
C LEU A 249 10.15 -1.64 5.30
N PHE A 250 10.89 -2.60 5.85
CA PHE A 250 10.82 -2.96 7.24
C PHE A 250 11.30 -1.82 8.16
N LEU A 251 12.48 -1.26 7.87
CA LEU A 251 13.10 -0.21 8.68
C LEU A 251 12.53 1.19 8.39
N ASN A 252 12.18 1.49 7.13
CA ASN A 252 11.70 2.79 6.65
C ASN A 252 10.16 2.91 6.70
N GLY A 253 9.50 2.24 7.64
CA GLY A 253 8.07 2.46 7.83
C GLY A 253 7.35 1.36 8.56
N TYR A 254 7.59 0.08 8.25
CA TYR A 254 6.80 -1.00 8.86
C TYR A 254 6.84 -0.97 10.39
N ILE A 255 8.05 -0.95 10.97
CA ILE A 255 8.22 -0.98 12.43
C ILE A 255 7.71 0.30 13.11
N VAL A 256 7.66 1.42 12.37
CA VAL A 256 7.18 2.71 12.88
C VAL A 256 5.65 2.78 12.80
N ASP A 257 5.08 2.54 11.63
CA ASP A 257 3.64 2.59 11.36
C ASP A 257 2.84 1.59 12.19
N LYS A 258 3.46 0.46 12.55
CA LYS A 258 2.86 -0.58 13.39
C LYS A 258 3.08 -0.34 14.88
N GLY A 259 3.82 0.70 15.26
CA GLY A 259 4.16 1.00 16.65
C GLY A 259 5.04 -0.05 17.32
N ILE A 260 5.75 -0.87 16.53
CA ILE A 260 6.70 -1.89 17.00
C ILE A 260 7.88 -1.21 17.68
N VAL A 261 8.37 -0.13 17.07
CA VAL A 261 9.30 0.81 17.69
C VAL A 261 8.60 2.15 17.85
N GLN A 262 8.88 2.83 18.97
CA GLN A 262 8.23 4.08 19.36
C GLN A 262 9.22 5.24 19.50
N SER A 263 10.44 5.07 19.01
CA SER A 263 11.46 6.10 19.06
C SER A 263 12.53 5.90 17.99
N GLN A 264 13.24 6.99 17.68
CA GLN A 264 14.44 6.96 16.85
C GLN A 264 15.49 5.96 17.38
N THR A 265 15.67 5.90 18.70
CA THR A 265 16.56 4.95 19.35
C THR A 265 16.11 3.51 19.12
N GLY A 266 14.80 3.24 19.09
CA GLY A 266 14.25 1.92 18.75
C GLY A 266 14.59 1.50 17.32
N VAL A 267 14.45 2.41 16.35
CA VAL A 267 14.86 2.16 14.94
C VAL A 267 16.36 1.88 14.86
N GLN A 268 17.18 2.69 15.52
CA GLN A 268 18.64 2.49 15.57
C GLN A 268 19.01 1.13 16.16
N GLN A 269 18.33 0.70 17.23
CA GLN A 269 18.54 -0.60 17.85
C GLN A 269 18.14 -1.74 16.91
N MET A 270 17.03 -1.61 16.18
CA MET A 270 16.62 -2.58 15.17
C MET A 270 17.68 -2.73 14.07
N GLY A 271 18.10 -1.64 13.45
CA GLY A 271 19.14 -1.68 12.42
C GLY A 271 20.48 -2.21 12.92
N THR A 272 20.84 -1.95 14.18
CA THR A 272 22.04 -2.53 14.79
C THR A 272 21.94 -4.05 14.94
N SER A 273 20.77 -4.57 15.32
CA SER A 273 20.52 -6.02 15.35
C SER A 273 20.63 -6.65 13.96
N LEU A 274 20.06 -6.02 12.93
CA LEU A 274 20.11 -6.54 11.56
C LEU A 274 21.54 -6.53 11.00
N LYS A 275 22.34 -5.47 11.26
CA LYS A 275 23.76 -5.46 10.88
C LYS A 275 24.53 -6.64 11.49
N LYS A 276 24.22 -7.02 12.74
CA LYS A 276 24.83 -8.20 13.38
C LYS A 276 24.35 -9.51 12.76
N TYR A 277 23.06 -9.60 12.42
CA TYR A 277 22.51 -10.78 11.75
C TYR A 277 23.15 -11.02 10.37
N TYR A 278 23.29 -9.98 9.55
CA TYR A 278 23.94 -10.10 8.25
C TYR A 278 25.45 -10.32 8.35
N ARG A 279 26.11 -9.81 9.39
CA ARG A 279 27.50 -10.20 9.69
C ARG A 279 27.60 -11.70 9.98
N PHE A 280 26.71 -12.25 10.80
CA PHE A 280 26.67 -13.68 11.07
C PHE A 280 26.51 -14.50 9.77
N LEU A 281 25.60 -14.09 8.88
CA LEU A 281 25.44 -14.76 7.58
C LEU A 281 26.70 -14.68 6.71
N ALA A 282 27.44 -13.57 6.76
CA ALA A 282 28.69 -13.40 6.04
C ALA A 282 29.81 -14.29 6.62
N ASP A 283 29.95 -14.32 7.95
CA ASP A 283 30.92 -15.15 8.67
C ASP A 283 30.63 -16.65 8.43
N ALA A 284 29.35 -17.02 8.30
CA ALA A 284 28.91 -18.37 7.92
C ALA A 284 28.99 -18.65 6.40
N HIS A 285 29.58 -17.75 5.61
CA HIS A 285 29.72 -17.83 4.14
C HIS A 285 28.39 -18.00 3.38
N LYS A 286 27.27 -17.59 3.97
CA LYS A 286 25.94 -17.60 3.32
C LYS A 286 25.73 -16.42 2.38
N ILE A 287 26.48 -15.33 2.60
CA ILE A 287 26.54 -14.18 1.71
C ILE A 287 28.00 -13.78 1.47
N THR A 288 28.27 -13.16 0.32
CA THR A 288 29.60 -12.64 -0.02
C THR A 288 29.92 -11.37 0.77
N ALA A 289 31.21 -11.04 0.87
CA ALA A 289 31.66 -9.78 1.48
C ALA A 289 31.08 -8.54 0.76
N SER A 290 30.89 -8.61 -0.56
CA SER A 290 30.28 -7.53 -1.34
C SER A 290 28.81 -7.33 -0.97
N GLN A 291 28.03 -8.43 -0.92
CA GLN A 291 26.63 -8.40 -0.50
C GLN A 291 26.48 -7.90 0.94
N HIS A 292 27.33 -8.37 1.86
CA HIS A 292 27.30 -7.89 3.25
C HIS A 292 27.54 -6.38 3.35
N LYS A 293 28.48 -5.84 2.55
CA LYS A 293 28.74 -4.40 2.50
C LYS A 293 27.51 -3.63 2.00
N GLU A 294 26.94 -4.06 0.87
CA GLU A 294 25.74 -3.46 0.29
C GLU A 294 24.57 -3.47 1.27
N ILE A 295 24.28 -4.62 1.89
CA ILE A 295 23.22 -4.75 2.90
C ILE A 295 23.45 -3.80 4.08
N LYS A 296 24.70 -3.66 4.54
CA LYS A 296 25.04 -2.76 5.65
C LYS A 296 24.78 -1.30 5.32
N ASP A 297 25.05 -0.89 4.08
CA ASP A 297 24.79 0.46 3.57
C ASP A 297 23.29 0.71 3.48
N VAL A 298 22.52 -0.22 2.90
CA VAL A 298 21.04 -0.17 2.85
C VAL A 298 20.43 -0.08 4.24
N ILE A 299 20.91 -0.87 5.22
CA ILE A 299 20.45 -0.75 6.61
C ILE A 299 20.75 0.65 7.16
N GLY A 300 21.92 1.22 6.85
CA GLY A 300 22.28 2.57 7.28
C GLY A 300 21.30 3.62 6.78
N GLU A 301 21.06 3.64 5.48
CA GLU A 301 20.13 4.58 4.83
C GLU A 301 18.69 4.38 5.35
N SER A 302 18.25 3.13 5.47
CA SER A 302 16.90 2.80 5.92
C SER A 302 16.66 3.14 7.40
N VAL A 303 17.70 3.07 8.24
CA VAL A 303 17.62 3.53 9.64
C VAL A 303 17.45 5.03 9.71
N GLU A 304 18.19 5.80 8.93
CA GLU A 304 18.05 7.27 8.92
C GLU A 304 16.66 7.68 8.42
N ALA A 305 16.19 7.05 7.34
CA ALA A 305 14.83 7.29 6.83
C ALA A 305 13.75 6.94 7.88
N GLY A 306 13.88 5.78 8.55
CA GLY A 306 12.96 5.38 9.62
C GLY A 306 12.99 6.30 10.84
N LYS A 307 14.15 6.85 11.21
CA LYS A 307 14.28 7.84 12.30
C LYS A 307 13.57 9.15 11.95
N SER A 308 13.69 9.60 10.70
CA SER A 308 13.05 10.84 10.24
C SER A 308 11.53 10.79 10.36
N LEU A 309 10.90 9.61 10.22
CA LEU A 309 9.45 9.45 10.44
C LEU A 309 9.00 9.92 11.83
N PHE A 310 9.84 9.78 12.87
CA PHE A 310 9.51 10.27 14.21
C PHE A 310 9.60 11.79 14.35
N ILE A 311 10.41 12.46 13.51
CA ILE A 311 10.53 13.92 13.50
C ILE A 311 9.26 14.53 12.90
N TYR A 312 8.71 13.90 11.86
CA TYR A 312 7.46 14.35 11.22
C TYR A 312 6.22 14.07 12.06
N THR A 313 6.24 13.08 12.97
CA THR A 313 5.13 12.82 13.90
C THR A 313 5.16 13.68 15.17
N SER A 314 6.28 14.35 15.46
CA SER A 314 6.44 15.23 16.64
C SER A 314 6.16 16.71 16.37
N PHE A 315 5.76 17.07 15.15
CA PHE A 315 5.04 18.32 14.95
C PHE A 315 3.62 18.10 15.47
N ASP A 316 3.47 18.25 16.79
CA ASP A 316 2.20 18.67 17.37
C ASP A 316 1.78 19.92 16.59
N ILE A 317 0.78 19.73 15.73
CA ILE A 317 -0.03 20.83 15.27
C ILE A 317 -0.77 21.27 16.53
N ASP A 318 -0.23 22.29 17.20
CA ASP A 318 -0.98 23.04 18.20
C ASP A 318 -2.28 23.49 17.51
N TYR A 319 -3.39 22.87 17.92
CA TYR A 319 -4.74 23.18 17.47
C TYR A 319 -5.30 24.42 18.16
#